data_AF-A0A8C4N194-F1
#
_entry.id   AF-A0A8C4N194-F1
#
_cell.length_a   1.000
_cell.length_b   1.000
_cell.length_c   1.000
_cell.angle_alpha   90.00
_cell.angle_beta   90.00
_cell.angle_gamma   90.00
#
_symmetry.space_group_name_H-M   'P 1'
#
loop_
_entity.id
_entity.type
_entity.pdbx_description
1 polymer ?
#
loop_
_entity_poly.entity_id
_entity_poly.type
_entity_poly.pdbx_seq_one_letter_code
_entity_poly.pdbx_strand_id
1 'polypeptide(L)'
;MEPLRGWGPPPWSPAPKADALSLALYLLLLGSPRYTLATPQCKEEEYPVGTECCPKCSPGYRVKQACGELTGTVCVPCAPRTFSAHLNGLSKCLPCRPCDPAMGLVIRRDCSSTENTECGCDQGHFCVSEKGDDCVECQPHTTCRPGQRVQERGTERQDTVCEDCRPGTFSPNGTLGECRPWTNSGAWRVLQT
;
A
#
# COMPACT_ATOMS: atom_id res chain seq x y z
N MET A 1 5.69 50.25 74.96
CA MET A 1 5.85 51.55 74.28
C MET A 1 5.15 51.41 72.93
N GLU A 2 3.98 52.02 72.79
CA GLU A 2 3.30 52.31 71.50
C GLU A 2 4.10 53.39 70.72
N PRO A 3 3.74 53.82 69.49
CA PRO A 3 3.31 53.13 68.25
C PRO A 3 4.05 53.69 66.98
N LEU A 4 3.66 53.30 65.75
CA LEU A 4 3.17 54.18 64.64
C LEU A 4 3.42 53.66 63.20
N ARG A 5 2.33 53.71 62.40
CA ARG A 5 2.16 54.04 60.95
C ARG A 5 3.01 53.25 59.94
N GLY A 6 2.48 52.58 58.91
CA GLY A 6 1.29 52.83 58.11
C GLY A 6 1.74 53.00 56.65
N TRP A 7 1.21 52.20 55.72
CA TRP A 7 1.09 52.50 54.29
C TRP A 7 0.00 51.58 53.70
N GLY A 8 -1.08 52.19 53.21
CA GLY A 8 -2.14 51.50 52.47
C GLY A 8 -1.95 51.69 50.95
N PRO A 9 -2.48 50.77 50.11
CA PRO A 9 -2.57 50.96 48.67
C PRO A 9 -3.79 51.83 48.27
N PRO A 10 -3.70 52.60 47.17
CA PRO A 10 -4.83 53.39 46.65
C PRO A 10 -5.83 52.53 45.86
N PRO A 11 -7.04 53.05 45.59
CA PRO A 11 -8.18 52.26 45.15
C PRO A 11 -8.48 52.34 43.64
N TRP A 12 -9.40 51.47 43.23
CA TRP A 12 -10.39 51.53 42.14
C TRP A 12 -9.98 51.45 40.65
N SER A 13 -10.40 50.35 40.01
CA SER A 13 -11.09 50.31 38.71
C SER A 13 -11.97 49.05 38.65
N PRO A 14 -13.30 49.15 38.51
CA PRO A 14 -14.16 47.98 38.33
C PRO A 14 -14.09 47.48 36.88
N ALA A 15 -13.94 46.16 36.71
CA ALA A 15 -14.00 45.48 35.42
C ALA A 15 -15.41 45.59 34.79
N PRO A 16 -15.52 45.62 33.45
CA PRO A 16 -16.81 45.68 32.76
C PRO A 16 -17.61 44.39 32.98
N LYS A 17 -18.87 44.52 33.41
CA LYS A 17 -19.79 43.39 33.55
C LYS A 17 -20.24 42.96 32.16
N ALA A 18 -19.86 41.75 31.75
CA ALA A 18 -20.25 41.17 30.47
C ALA A 18 -21.78 41.14 30.33
N ASP A 19 -22.30 41.69 29.22
CA ASP A 19 -23.73 41.75 28.93
C ASP A 19 -24.30 40.35 28.74
N ALA A 20 -25.29 39.99 29.57
CA ALA A 20 -25.95 38.68 29.56
C ALA A 20 -26.58 38.31 28.20
N LEU A 21 -26.93 39.31 27.37
CA LEU A 21 -27.40 39.12 26.01
C LEU A 21 -26.31 38.55 25.08
N SER A 22 -25.05 38.96 25.26
CA SER A 22 -23.92 38.43 24.51
C SER A 22 -23.62 36.97 24.88
N LEU A 23 -23.82 36.60 26.15
CA LEU A 23 -23.68 35.22 26.61
C LEU A 23 -24.82 34.33 26.10
N ALA A 24 -26.06 34.82 26.08
CA ALA A 24 -27.22 34.07 25.58
C ALA A 24 -27.12 33.78 24.07
N LEU A 25 -26.65 34.74 23.27
CA LEU A 25 -26.45 34.55 21.83
C LEU A 25 -25.32 33.54 21.53
N TYR A 26 -24.26 33.54 22.35
CA TYR A 26 -23.16 32.57 22.25
C TYR A 26 -23.63 31.13 22.55
N LEU A 27 -24.52 30.96 23.53
CA LEU A 27 -25.10 29.66 23.89
C LEU A 27 -26.04 29.11 22.81
N LEU A 28 -26.79 29.97 22.11
CA LEU A 28 -27.64 29.56 20.99
C LEU A 28 -26.82 29.11 19.77
N LEU A 29 -25.66 29.72 19.52
CA LEU A 29 -24.74 29.31 18.44
C LEU A 29 -24.01 27.99 18.76
N LEU A 30 -23.68 27.74 20.02
CA LEU A 30 -23.06 26.49 20.49
C LEU A 30 -24.07 25.33 20.70
N GLY A 31 -25.36 25.64 20.78
CA GLY A 31 -26.43 24.70 21.11
C GLY A 31 -27.23 24.17 19.92
N SER A 32 -26.76 24.32 18.68
CA SER A 32 -27.42 23.67 17.55
C SER A 32 -27.24 22.14 17.68
N PRO A 33 -28.32 21.36 17.85
CA PRO A 33 -28.20 19.91 17.91
C PRO A 33 -27.62 19.45 16.59
N ARG A 34 -26.42 18.85 16.65
CA ARG A 34 -25.87 18.14 15.50
C ARG A 34 -26.80 16.96 15.26
N TYR A 35 -27.71 17.09 14.30
CA TYR A 35 -28.41 15.95 13.72
C TYR A 35 -27.37 15.08 13.02
N THR A 36 -26.69 14.23 13.78
CA THR A 36 -25.92 13.14 13.22
C THR A 36 -26.96 12.20 12.61
N LEU A 37 -27.06 12.18 11.28
CA LEU A 37 -27.77 11.11 10.57
C LEU A 37 -27.17 9.79 11.04
N ALA A 38 -27.89 9.08 11.91
CA ALA A 38 -27.47 7.79 12.42
C ALA A 38 -27.44 6.83 11.23
N THR A 39 -26.24 6.40 10.83
CA THR A 39 -26.09 5.32 9.86
C THR A 39 -26.72 4.07 10.47
N PRO A 40 -27.65 3.38 9.78
CA PRO A 40 -28.29 2.21 10.34
C PRO A 40 -27.23 1.12 10.61
N GLN A 41 -27.35 0.44 11.74
CA GLN A 41 -26.44 -0.64 12.12
C GLN A 41 -26.88 -1.93 11.39
N CYS A 42 -26.40 -2.09 10.16
CA CYS A 42 -26.68 -3.27 9.34
C CYS A 42 -25.83 -4.48 9.74
N LYS A 43 -26.33 -5.68 9.41
CA LYS A 43 -25.56 -6.93 9.56
C LYS A 43 -24.38 -6.97 8.59
N GLU A 44 -23.46 -7.91 8.79
CA GLU A 44 -22.27 -8.06 7.94
C GLU A 44 -22.64 -8.34 6.48
N GLU A 45 -23.73 -9.06 6.23
CA GLU A 45 -24.25 -9.41 4.90
C GLU A 45 -25.14 -8.31 4.29
N GLU A 46 -25.30 -7.18 4.97
CA GLU A 46 -26.19 -6.08 4.57
C GLU A 46 -25.42 -4.75 4.42
N TYR A 47 -25.94 -3.85 3.59
CA TYR A 47 -25.40 -2.50 3.41
C TYR A 47 -26.49 -1.43 3.62
N PRO A 48 -26.13 -0.24 4.12
CA PRO A 48 -27.10 0.80 4.41
C PRO A 48 -27.63 1.48 3.14
N VAL A 49 -28.95 1.67 3.07
CA VAL A 49 -29.64 2.46 2.06
C VAL A 49 -30.59 3.42 2.78
N GLY A 50 -30.16 4.67 2.96
CA GLY A 50 -30.90 5.62 3.80
C GLY A 50 -30.93 5.14 5.25
N THR A 51 -32.14 4.87 5.78
CA THR A 51 -32.37 4.34 7.13
C THR A 51 -32.58 2.81 7.15
N GLU A 52 -32.58 2.16 6.00
CA GLU A 52 -32.81 0.71 5.86
C GLU A 52 -31.51 -0.04 5.59
N CYS A 53 -31.56 -1.36 5.78
CA CYS A 53 -30.46 -2.27 5.49
C CYS A 53 -30.86 -3.23 4.37
N CYS A 54 -30.04 -3.31 3.32
CA CYS A 54 -30.29 -4.12 2.15
C CYS A 54 -29.30 -5.29 2.05
N PRO A 55 -29.71 -6.48 1.59
CA PRO A 55 -28.79 -7.60 1.37
C PRO A 55 -27.72 -7.26 0.34
N LYS A 56 -26.45 -7.58 0.62
CA LYS A 56 -25.31 -7.36 -0.28
C LYS A 56 -25.33 -8.29 -1.51
N CYS A 57 -24.63 -7.88 -2.54
CA CYS A 57 -24.34 -8.72 -3.71
C CYS A 57 -23.13 -9.62 -3.46
N SER A 58 -23.18 -10.83 -4.03
CA SER A 58 -22.07 -11.80 -4.02
C SER A 58 -20.81 -11.27 -4.73
N PRO A 59 -19.62 -11.87 -4.46
CA PRO A 59 -18.43 -11.64 -5.26
C PRO A 59 -18.69 -11.79 -6.75
N GLY A 60 -18.09 -10.93 -7.58
CA GLY A 60 -18.34 -10.91 -9.03
C GLY A 60 -19.56 -10.09 -9.46
N TYR A 61 -20.30 -9.54 -8.51
CA TYR A 61 -21.49 -8.73 -8.77
C TYR A 61 -21.42 -7.38 -8.05
N ARG A 62 -22.18 -6.43 -8.57
CA ARG A 62 -22.43 -5.10 -8.00
C ARG A 62 -23.92 -4.80 -7.94
N VAL A 63 -24.29 -3.84 -7.12
CA VAL A 63 -25.66 -3.33 -7.02
C VAL A 63 -26.02 -2.56 -8.31
N LYS A 64 -27.10 -2.98 -8.95
CA LYS A 64 -27.79 -2.20 -10.01
C LYS A 64 -28.91 -1.37 -9.41
N GLN A 65 -29.66 -1.94 -8.47
CA GLN A 65 -30.77 -1.28 -7.79
C GLN A 65 -30.82 -1.76 -6.34
N ALA A 66 -31.03 -0.81 -5.42
CA ALA A 66 -31.20 -1.11 -4.01
C ALA A 66 -32.44 -1.99 -3.75
N CYS A 67 -32.46 -2.61 -2.58
CA CYS A 67 -33.66 -3.29 -2.10
C CYS A 67 -34.80 -2.29 -1.87
N GLY A 68 -36.01 -2.82 -1.73
CA GLY A 68 -37.20 -2.08 -1.29
C GLY A 68 -37.93 -2.92 -0.24
N GLU A 69 -39.02 -2.39 0.30
CA GLU A 69 -39.74 -2.98 1.45
C GLU A 69 -40.06 -4.48 1.30
N LEU A 70 -40.36 -4.94 0.07
CA LEU A 70 -40.69 -6.33 -0.24
C LEU A 70 -39.77 -6.96 -1.31
N THR A 71 -38.74 -6.24 -1.76
CA THR A 71 -37.88 -6.67 -2.88
C THR A 71 -36.42 -6.67 -2.48
N GLY A 72 -35.68 -7.75 -2.78
CA GLY A 72 -34.24 -7.81 -2.54
C GLY A 72 -33.43 -6.87 -3.44
N THR A 73 -32.13 -6.74 -3.13
CA THR A 73 -31.17 -5.99 -3.94
C THR A 73 -31.03 -6.64 -5.32
N VAL A 74 -31.08 -5.82 -6.39
CA VAL A 74 -30.83 -6.30 -7.75
C VAL A 74 -29.33 -6.22 -8.04
N CYS A 75 -28.70 -7.38 -8.21
CA CYS A 75 -27.28 -7.51 -8.50
C CYS A 75 -27.03 -7.80 -9.98
N VAL A 76 -25.95 -7.26 -10.52
CA VAL A 76 -25.49 -7.53 -11.90
C VAL A 76 -23.99 -7.85 -11.93
N PRO A 77 -23.52 -8.65 -12.89
CA PRO A 77 -22.10 -9.00 -12.98
C PRO A 77 -21.19 -7.77 -13.12
N CYS A 78 -19.97 -7.91 -12.62
CA CYS A 78 -18.90 -6.97 -12.91
C CYS A 78 -18.63 -6.91 -14.42
N ALA A 79 -18.33 -5.71 -14.91
CA ALA A 79 -17.94 -5.52 -16.30
C ALA A 79 -16.52 -6.08 -16.53
N PRO A 80 -16.12 -6.38 -17.78
CA PRO A 80 -14.74 -6.73 -18.09
C PRO A 80 -13.76 -5.72 -17.49
N ARG A 81 -12.61 -6.22 -17.01
CA ARG A 81 -11.57 -5.42 -16.33
C ARG A 81 -12.00 -4.81 -14.98
N THR A 82 -13.04 -5.36 -14.36
CA THR A 82 -13.44 -5.01 -12.98
C THR A 82 -13.78 -6.25 -12.17
N PHE A 83 -13.65 -6.17 -10.83
CA PHE A 83 -13.87 -7.28 -9.91
C PHE A 83 -14.50 -6.85 -8.58
N SER A 84 -15.08 -7.81 -7.86
CA SER A 84 -15.44 -7.68 -6.44
C SER A 84 -15.18 -9.01 -5.73
N ALA A 85 -14.29 -9.01 -4.74
CA ALA A 85 -13.82 -10.24 -4.09
C ALA A 85 -14.73 -10.73 -2.94
N HIS A 86 -15.57 -9.85 -2.41
CA HIS A 86 -16.37 -10.11 -1.22
C HIS A 86 -17.82 -9.66 -1.40
N LEU A 87 -18.67 -10.06 -0.45
CA LEU A 87 -20.02 -9.53 -0.34
C LEU A 87 -19.96 -8.00 -0.27
N ASN A 88 -20.70 -7.32 -1.15
CA ASN A 88 -20.56 -5.88 -1.30
C ASN A 88 -21.90 -5.18 -1.62
N GLY A 89 -21.99 -3.91 -1.23
CA GLY A 89 -23.07 -2.99 -1.60
C GLY A 89 -22.62 -1.96 -2.65
N LEU A 90 -21.59 -2.27 -3.44
CA LEU A 90 -20.98 -1.30 -4.35
C LEU A 90 -21.88 -1.06 -5.56
N SER A 91 -22.01 0.20 -5.98
CA SER A 91 -22.68 0.54 -7.24
C SER A 91 -21.82 0.27 -8.47
N LYS A 92 -20.50 0.12 -8.30
CA LYS A 92 -19.48 -0.19 -9.31
C LYS A 92 -18.46 -1.18 -8.74
N CYS A 93 -18.05 -2.16 -9.55
CA CYS A 93 -16.95 -3.05 -9.18
C CYS A 93 -15.61 -2.29 -9.17
N LEU A 94 -14.61 -2.85 -8.49
CA LEU A 94 -13.27 -2.29 -8.41
C LEU A 94 -12.53 -2.53 -9.74
N PRO A 95 -11.74 -1.58 -10.24
CA PRO A 95 -10.94 -1.79 -11.44
C PRO A 95 -9.83 -2.83 -11.16
N CYS A 96 -9.56 -3.68 -12.14
CA CYS A 96 -8.40 -4.57 -12.08
C CYS A 96 -7.10 -3.76 -12.10
N ARG A 97 -6.14 -4.13 -11.26
CA ARG A 97 -4.80 -3.56 -11.24
C ARG A 97 -4.07 -3.84 -12.57
N PRO A 98 -3.40 -2.86 -13.18
CA PRO A 98 -2.45 -3.13 -14.26
C PRO A 98 -1.10 -3.59 -13.69
N CYS A 99 -0.43 -4.50 -14.38
CA CYS A 99 0.97 -4.81 -14.15
C CYS A 99 1.80 -3.97 -15.13
N ASP A 100 2.51 -2.97 -14.61
CA ASP A 100 3.25 -2.00 -15.41
C ASP A 100 4.62 -2.58 -15.81
N PRO A 101 4.89 -2.82 -17.11
CA PRO A 101 6.18 -3.33 -17.56
C PRO A 101 7.34 -2.36 -17.25
N ALA A 102 7.07 -1.05 -17.12
CA ALA A 102 8.10 -0.07 -16.75
C ALA A 102 8.63 -0.29 -15.32
N MET A 103 7.84 -0.96 -14.47
CA MET A 103 8.22 -1.36 -13.12
C MET A 103 8.78 -2.80 -13.07
N GLY A 104 9.03 -3.42 -14.23
CA GLY A 104 9.48 -4.81 -14.34
C GLY A 104 8.40 -5.85 -13.97
N LEU A 105 7.13 -5.44 -13.94
CA LEU A 105 6.00 -6.30 -13.56
C LEU A 105 5.39 -7.01 -14.77
N VAL A 106 5.00 -8.26 -14.56
CA VAL A 106 4.23 -9.07 -15.52
C VAL A 106 2.97 -9.64 -14.85
N ILE A 107 1.96 -9.96 -15.67
CA ILE A 107 0.75 -10.62 -15.17
C ILE A 107 1.08 -12.06 -14.81
N ARG A 108 0.92 -12.41 -13.53
CA ARG A 108 1.09 -13.77 -13.03
C ARG A 108 -0.23 -14.52 -13.00
N ARG A 109 -1.31 -13.84 -12.62
CA ARG A 109 -2.69 -14.29 -12.76
C ARG A 109 -3.57 -13.17 -13.29
N ASP A 110 -4.33 -13.49 -14.33
CA ASP A 110 -5.29 -12.58 -14.93
C ASP A 110 -6.41 -12.22 -13.96
N CYS A 111 -6.92 -11.00 -14.09
CA CYS A 111 -8.08 -10.56 -13.35
C CYS A 111 -9.34 -11.35 -13.75
N SER A 112 -10.19 -11.64 -12.78
CA SER A 112 -11.51 -12.24 -12.99
C SER A 112 -12.60 -11.32 -12.42
N SER A 113 -13.87 -11.70 -12.52
CA SER A 113 -14.94 -10.93 -11.86
C SER A 113 -14.82 -10.96 -10.33
N THR A 114 -14.17 -11.97 -9.75
CA THR A 114 -14.06 -12.17 -8.30
C THR A 114 -12.67 -11.88 -7.75
N GLU A 115 -11.64 -11.83 -8.60
CA GLU A 115 -10.25 -11.69 -8.17
C GLU A 115 -9.56 -10.59 -8.95
N ASN A 116 -8.69 -9.84 -8.27
CA ASN A 116 -7.87 -8.82 -8.92
C ASN A 116 -6.79 -9.47 -9.80
N THR A 117 -6.16 -8.68 -10.67
CA THR A 117 -4.90 -9.08 -11.29
C THR A 117 -3.83 -9.28 -10.23
N GLU A 118 -3.06 -10.36 -10.33
CA GLU A 118 -1.83 -10.54 -9.54
C GLU A 118 -0.61 -10.28 -10.41
N CYS A 119 0.26 -9.39 -9.95
CA CYS A 119 1.51 -9.04 -10.62
C CYS A 119 2.70 -9.74 -9.97
N GLY A 120 3.65 -10.18 -10.80
CA GLY A 120 4.93 -10.73 -10.36
C GLY A 120 6.08 -10.11 -11.16
N CYS A 121 7.31 -10.55 -10.90
CA CYS A 121 8.47 -10.09 -11.65
C CYS A 121 8.70 -10.92 -12.91
N ASP A 122 9.15 -10.25 -13.97
CA ASP A 122 9.55 -10.96 -15.19
C ASP A 122 10.77 -11.87 -14.94
N GLN A 123 11.03 -12.79 -15.87
CA GLN A 123 12.21 -13.64 -15.79
C GLN A 123 13.49 -12.79 -15.71
N GLY A 124 14.40 -13.18 -14.81
CA GLY A 124 15.64 -12.44 -14.60
C GLY A 124 15.48 -11.14 -13.80
N HIS A 125 14.34 -10.96 -13.12
CA HIS A 125 14.10 -9.87 -12.19
C HIS A 125 13.76 -10.41 -10.79
N PHE A 126 13.91 -9.57 -9.77
CA PHE A 126 13.49 -9.85 -8.40
C PHE A 126 12.71 -8.67 -7.83
N CYS A 127 11.82 -8.97 -6.88
CA CYS A 127 10.99 -7.99 -6.22
C CYS A 127 11.81 -7.19 -5.21
N VAL A 128 11.74 -5.86 -5.30
CA VAL A 128 12.41 -4.94 -4.36
C VAL A 128 11.43 -4.20 -3.47
N SER A 129 10.14 -4.22 -3.80
CA SER A 129 9.08 -3.59 -3.02
C SER A 129 7.80 -4.42 -3.07
N GLU A 130 7.24 -4.74 -1.90
CA GLU A 130 6.03 -5.54 -1.74
C GLU A 130 4.90 -4.72 -1.10
N LYS A 131 3.66 -5.03 -1.46
CA LYS A 131 2.45 -4.53 -0.80
C LYS A 131 1.52 -5.69 -0.51
N GLY A 132 1.55 -6.18 0.73
CA GLY A 132 0.94 -7.46 1.07
C GLY A 132 1.73 -8.59 0.40
N ASP A 133 1.04 -9.52 -0.26
CA ASP A 133 1.67 -10.62 -1.02
C ASP A 133 2.03 -10.25 -2.48
N ASP A 134 1.72 -9.03 -2.90
CA ASP A 134 1.86 -8.55 -4.27
C ASP A 134 3.16 -7.74 -4.44
N CYS A 135 3.96 -8.06 -5.47
CA CYS A 135 5.11 -7.24 -5.83
C CYS A 135 4.66 -5.92 -6.48
N VAL A 136 5.34 -4.82 -6.15
CA VAL A 136 5.06 -3.47 -6.64
C VAL A 136 6.16 -2.98 -7.58
N GLU A 137 7.40 -3.41 -7.38
CA GLU A 137 8.55 -3.01 -8.18
C GLU A 137 9.54 -4.15 -8.28
N CYS A 138 10.00 -4.40 -9.50
CA CYS A 138 10.98 -5.42 -9.82
C CYS A 138 12.23 -4.79 -10.40
N GLN A 139 13.39 -5.33 -10.01
CA GLN A 139 14.68 -4.96 -10.57
C GLN A 139 15.33 -6.14 -11.28
N PRO A 140 16.11 -5.90 -12.35
CA PRO A 140 16.84 -6.97 -13.03
C PRO A 140 17.86 -7.59 -12.08
N HIS A 141 18.09 -8.89 -12.22
CA HIS A 141 19.12 -9.60 -11.49
C HIS A 141 20.51 -9.05 -11.84
N THR A 142 21.37 -8.92 -10.84
CA THR A 142 22.77 -8.57 -11.01
C THR A 142 23.47 -9.59 -11.91
N THR A 143 24.08 -9.09 -12.98
CA THR A 143 24.97 -9.90 -13.81
C THR A 143 26.37 -9.88 -13.23
N CYS A 144 26.88 -11.05 -12.85
CA CYS A 144 28.25 -11.17 -12.36
C CYS A 144 29.26 -10.78 -13.44
N ARG A 145 30.32 -10.11 -13.02
CA ARG A 145 31.33 -9.58 -13.95
C ARG A 145 32.36 -10.65 -14.31
N PRO A 146 33.13 -10.49 -15.41
CA PRO A 146 34.35 -11.26 -15.62
C PRO A 146 35.23 -11.28 -14.36
N GLY A 147 35.75 -12.46 -14.02
CA GLY A 147 36.49 -12.67 -12.78
C GLY A 147 35.61 -12.99 -11.55
N GLN A 148 34.28 -12.97 -11.68
CA GLN A 148 33.34 -13.41 -10.64
C GLN A 148 32.61 -14.69 -11.07
N ARG A 149 32.16 -15.47 -10.09
CA ARG A 149 31.23 -16.58 -10.30
C ARG A 149 29.86 -16.27 -9.73
N VAL A 150 28.84 -16.93 -10.26
CA VAL A 150 27.51 -16.97 -9.68
C VAL A 150 27.56 -17.86 -8.44
N GLN A 151 27.55 -17.27 -7.26
CA GLN A 151 27.52 -18.01 -6.00
C GLN A 151 26.11 -18.52 -5.74
N GLU A 152 25.11 -17.65 -5.88
CA GLU A 152 23.69 -17.98 -5.75
C GLU A 152 22.93 -17.38 -6.93
N ARG A 153 22.03 -18.17 -7.53
CA ARG A 153 21.19 -17.70 -8.63
C ARG A 153 20.05 -16.85 -8.06
N GLY A 154 19.75 -15.73 -8.72
CA GLY A 154 18.61 -14.90 -8.38
C GLY A 154 17.29 -15.66 -8.46
N THR A 155 16.36 -15.28 -7.60
CA THR A 155 14.97 -15.75 -7.56
C THR A 155 14.03 -14.56 -7.74
N GLU A 156 12.71 -14.79 -7.77
CA GLU A 156 11.73 -13.69 -7.81
C GLU A 156 11.81 -12.79 -6.56
N ARG A 157 12.43 -13.26 -5.46
CA ARG A 157 12.52 -12.51 -4.19
C ARG A 157 13.93 -12.06 -3.83
N GLN A 158 14.95 -12.59 -4.51
CA GLN A 158 16.34 -12.38 -4.16
C GLN A 158 17.17 -12.15 -5.41
N ASP A 159 18.09 -11.20 -5.32
CA ASP A 159 19.04 -10.94 -6.39
C ASP A 159 20.06 -12.08 -6.55
N THR A 160 20.73 -12.13 -7.70
CA THR A 160 21.88 -12.98 -7.93
C THR A 160 23.05 -12.54 -7.05
N VAL A 161 23.67 -13.51 -6.36
CA VAL A 161 24.86 -13.25 -5.53
C VAL A 161 26.11 -13.63 -6.32
N CYS A 162 27.02 -12.67 -6.45
CA CYS A 162 28.29 -12.84 -7.17
C CYS A 162 29.46 -12.91 -6.19
N GLU A 163 30.42 -13.77 -6.47
CA GLU A 163 31.65 -13.92 -5.66
C GLU A 163 32.90 -13.86 -6.55
N ASP A 164 33.92 -13.15 -6.11
CA ASP A 164 35.19 -13.07 -6.83
C ASP A 164 35.88 -14.44 -6.92
N CYS A 165 36.51 -14.71 -8.07
CA CYS A 165 37.35 -15.89 -8.25
C CYS A 165 38.61 -15.80 -7.41
N ARG A 166 38.99 -16.93 -6.80
CA ARG A 166 40.25 -17.03 -6.04
C ARG A 166 41.45 -16.85 -6.98
N PRO A 167 42.60 -16.35 -6.48
CA PRO A 167 43.83 -16.25 -7.26
C PRO A 167 44.17 -17.56 -7.96
N GLY A 168 44.55 -17.49 -9.24
CA GLY A 168 44.82 -18.67 -10.07
C GLY A 168 43.57 -19.27 -10.76
N THR A 169 42.38 -18.72 -10.52
CA THR A 169 41.13 -19.11 -11.19
C THR A 169 40.45 -17.92 -11.85
N PHE A 170 39.56 -18.17 -12.81
CA PHE A 170 38.74 -17.13 -13.43
C PHE A 170 37.41 -17.67 -13.97
N SER A 171 36.49 -16.74 -14.18
CA SER A 171 35.25 -16.94 -14.92
C SER A 171 35.24 -15.90 -16.05
N PRO A 172 35.19 -16.33 -17.33
CA PRO A 172 35.36 -15.41 -18.45
C PRO A 172 34.25 -14.35 -18.52
N ASN A 173 32.99 -14.78 -18.36
CA ASN A 173 31.82 -13.91 -18.57
C ASN A 173 30.97 -13.75 -17.31
N GLY A 174 31.44 -14.20 -16.14
CA GLY A 174 30.65 -14.13 -14.92
C GLY A 174 29.54 -15.17 -14.79
N THR A 175 29.28 -15.99 -15.80
CA THR A 175 28.12 -16.90 -15.85
C THR A 175 28.34 -18.26 -15.19
N LEU A 176 29.59 -18.57 -14.81
CA LEU A 176 29.92 -19.88 -14.25
C LEU A 176 29.51 -19.96 -12.78
N GLY A 177 29.02 -21.13 -12.34
CA GLY A 177 28.81 -21.43 -10.92
C GLY A 177 30.13 -21.68 -10.16
N GLU A 178 31.19 -22.07 -10.88
CA GLU A 178 32.53 -22.29 -10.34
C GLU A 178 33.61 -21.70 -11.25
N CYS A 179 34.64 -21.11 -10.66
CA CYS A 179 35.78 -20.55 -11.39
C CYS A 179 36.69 -21.66 -11.93
N ARG A 180 37.23 -21.47 -13.14
CA ARG A 180 38.14 -22.41 -13.78
C ARG A 180 39.60 -22.00 -13.53
N PRO A 181 40.54 -22.95 -13.38
CA PRO A 181 41.96 -22.60 -13.26
C PRO A 181 42.46 -21.89 -14.52
N TRP A 182 43.44 -21.00 -14.38
CA TRP A 182 44.15 -20.47 -15.53
C TRP A 182 44.91 -21.59 -16.24
N THR A 183 44.76 -21.70 -17.56
CA THR A 183 45.71 -22.48 -18.36
C THR A 183 47.00 -21.70 -18.47
N ASN A 184 48.05 -22.20 -17.82
CA ASN A 184 49.39 -21.66 -18.00
C ASN A 184 49.92 -22.12 -19.37
N SER A 185 49.52 -21.44 -20.44
CA SER A 185 50.22 -21.55 -21.72
C SER A 185 51.56 -20.84 -21.56
N GLY A 186 52.57 -21.58 -21.11
CA GLY A 186 53.91 -21.08 -20.88
C GLY A 186 54.50 -20.45 -22.14
N ALA A 187 54.49 -19.12 -22.22
CA ALA A 187 55.22 -18.35 -23.21
C ALA A 187 55.38 -16.88 -22.77
N TRP A 188 56.04 -16.66 -21.63
CA TRP A 188 56.96 -15.52 -21.50
C TRP A 188 58.08 -15.89 -20.51
N ARG A 189 58.97 -16.79 -20.94
CA ARG A 189 60.35 -16.68 -20.46
C ARG A 189 60.92 -15.42 -21.10
N VAL A 190 60.83 -14.31 -20.40
CA VAL A 190 61.73 -13.19 -20.67
C VAL A 190 63.13 -13.72 -20.34
N LEU A 191 63.86 -14.12 -21.38
CA LEU A 191 65.32 -14.17 -21.31
C LEU A 191 65.77 -12.73 -21.12
N GLN A 192 65.91 -12.30 -19.87
CA GLN A 192 66.79 -11.19 -19.54
C GLN A 192 68.18 -11.80 -19.36
N THR A 193 68.97 -11.61 -20.41
CA THR A 193 70.43 -11.75 -20.47
C THR A 193 71.12 -10.85 -19.47
#